data_AF-A0A955L6Q4-F1
#
_entry.id   AF-A0A955L6Q4-F1
#
_cell.length_a   1.000
_cell.length_b   1.000
_cell.length_c   1.000
_cell.angle_alpha   90.00
_cell.angle_beta   90.00
_cell.angle_gamma   90.00
#
_symmetry.space_group_name_H-M   'P 1'
#
loop_
_entity.id
_entity.type
_entity.pdbx_description
1 polymer ?
#
loop_
_entity_poly.entity_id
_entity_poly.type
_entity_poly.pdbx_seq_one_letter_code
_entity_poly.pdbx_strand_id
1 'polypeptide(L)'
;ELTRIGVANFTLECGSHDSYNEQYTEELSNRILLLMVELGMLNAINTQLESLPKKFTKLNTYLAPDGGFINHKISAGDSIKKGEIMGELNHVDLSADNMNITANDEEIVLKISPTHIYYPGDHVYQTISKEDFVAI
;
A
#
# COMPACT_ATOMS: atom_id res chain seq x y z
N GLU A 1 -22.60 -6.62 -1.33
CA GLU A 1 -21.52 -6.95 -2.28
C GLU A 1 -22.02 -6.74 -3.71
N LEU A 2 -21.28 -5.99 -4.52
CA LEU A 2 -21.60 -5.67 -5.92
C LEU A 2 -21.11 -6.73 -6.91
N THR A 3 -20.80 -7.94 -6.45
CA THR A 3 -20.51 -9.09 -7.29
C THR A 3 -21.81 -9.59 -7.92
N ARG A 4 -22.19 -9.00 -9.06
CA ARG A 4 -23.18 -9.60 -9.94
C ARG A 4 -22.62 -10.93 -10.42
N ILE A 5 -23.27 -12.02 -10.00
CA ILE A 5 -22.84 -13.39 -10.27
C ILE A 5 -22.49 -13.55 -11.75
N GLY A 6 -21.27 -14.00 -12.04
CA GLY A 6 -20.80 -14.36 -13.38
C GLY A 6 -20.08 -13.27 -14.17
N VAL A 7 -19.89 -12.06 -13.63
CA VAL A 7 -19.09 -11.01 -14.29
C VAL A 7 -17.73 -10.89 -13.60
N ALA A 8 -16.65 -11.15 -14.35
CA ALA A 8 -15.29 -10.89 -13.89
C ALA A 8 -15.15 -9.40 -13.55
N ASN A 9 -14.63 -9.11 -12.37
CA ASN A 9 -14.43 -7.75 -11.89
C ASN A 9 -13.07 -7.65 -11.21
N PHE A 10 -12.47 -6.48 -11.30
CA PHE A 10 -11.27 -6.11 -10.57
C PHE A 10 -11.41 -4.65 -10.15
N THR A 11 -10.71 -4.27 -9.10
CA THR A 11 -10.63 -2.90 -8.61
C THR A 11 -9.18 -2.49 -8.62
N LEU A 12 -8.94 -1.25 -9.04
CA LEU A 12 -7.62 -0.65 -9.11
C LEU A 12 -7.52 0.40 -8.01
N GLU A 13 -6.46 0.30 -7.21
CA GLU A 13 -6.05 1.33 -6.25
C GLU A 13 -4.74 1.92 -6.78
N CYS A 14 -4.80 3.15 -7.32
CA CYS A 14 -3.72 3.72 -8.13
C CYS A 14 -3.27 5.11 -7.67
N GLY A 15 -3.45 5.41 -6.39
CA GLY A 15 -3.03 6.70 -5.84
C GLY A 15 -3.16 6.77 -4.34
N SER A 16 -2.76 7.92 -3.82
CA SER A 16 -2.97 8.31 -2.44
C SER A 16 -3.09 9.82 -2.34
N HIS A 17 -3.88 10.31 -1.37
CA HIS A 17 -3.77 11.68 -0.86
C HIS A 17 -4.13 12.80 -1.85
N ASP A 18 -5.14 12.60 -2.69
CA ASP A 18 -5.57 13.57 -3.72
C ASP A 18 -4.44 14.05 -4.65
N SER A 19 -3.35 13.28 -4.73
CA SER A 19 -2.16 13.63 -5.50
C SER A 19 -2.28 13.12 -6.94
N TYR A 20 -1.88 13.95 -7.88
CA TYR A 20 -1.71 13.55 -9.28
C TYR A 20 -0.25 13.20 -9.53
N ASN A 21 -0.02 12.02 -10.10
CA ASN A 21 1.27 11.59 -10.60
C ASN A 21 1.13 11.16 -12.06
N GLU A 22 1.77 11.91 -12.96
CA GLU A 22 1.70 11.68 -14.40
C GLU A 22 2.28 10.32 -14.81
N GLN A 23 3.43 9.95 -14.23
CA GLN A 23 4.10 8.68 -14.51
C GLN A 23 3.22 7.49 -14.12
N TYR A 24 2.58 7.53 -12.94
CA TYR A 24 1.67 6.46 -12.50
C TYR A 24 0.42 6.39 -13.38
N THR A 25 -0.07 7.55 -13.83
CA THR A 25 -1.22 7.62 -14.73
C THR A 25 -0.90 6.98 -16.09
N GLU A 26 0.28 7.26 -16.64
CA GLU A 26 0.74 6.66 -17.89
C GLU A 26 0.94 5.14 -17.75
N GLU A 27 1.61 4.69 -16.68
CA GLU A 27 1.82 3.27 -16.41
C GLU A 27 0.48 2.53 -16.28
N LEU A 28 -0.47 3.08 -15.52
CA LEU A 28 -1.79 2.50 -15.36
C LEU A 28 -2.55 2.41 -16.68
N SER A 29 -2.51 3.48 -17.48
CA SER A 29 -3.17 3.54 -18.79
C SER A 29 -2.64 2.45 -19.72
N ASN A 30 -1.31 2.27 -19.76
CA ASN A 30 -0.68 1.21 -20.55
C ASN A 30 -1.08 -0.20 -20.07
N ARG A 31 -1.20 -0.42 -18.75
CA ARG A 31 -1.67 -1.70 -18.19
C ARG A 31 -3.12 -1.99 -18.52
N ILE A 32 -4.00 -0.97 -18.53
CA ILE A 32 -5.40 -1.12 -18.94
C ILE A 32 -5.49 -1.46 -20.44
N LEU A 33 -4.71 -0.80 -21.29
CA LEU A 33 -4.67 -1.11 -22.73
C LEU A 33 -4.22 -2.54 -23.00
N LEU A 34 -3.20 -3.02 -22.27
CA LEU A 34 -2.75 -4.42 -22.33
C LEU A 34 -3.86 -5.40 -21.93
N LEU A 35 -4.60 -5.12 -20.87
CA LEU A 35 -5.74 -5.94 -20.47
C LEU A 35 -6.81 -5.98 -21.58
N MET A 36 -7.10 -4.85 -22.23
CA MET A 36 -8.06 -4.80 -23.33
C MET A 36 -7.60 -5.62 -24.55
N VAL A 37 -6.29 -5.70 -24.81
CA VAL A 37 -5.73 -6.59 -25.83
C VAL A 37 -5.91 -8.06 -25.45
N GLU A 38 -5.59 -8.43 -24.21
CA GLU A 38 -5.73 -9.81 -23.71
C GLU A 38 -7.19 -10.29 -23.75
N LEU A 39 -8.13 -9.37 -23.50
CA LEU A 39 -9.57 -9.64 -23.61
C LEU A 39 -10.09 -9.63 -25.05
N GLY A 40 -9.23 -9.43 -26.05
CA GLY A 40 -9.60 -9.39 -27.48
C GLY A 40 -10.43 -8.18 -27.88
N MET A 41 -10.43 -7.12 -27.07
CA MET A 41 -11.16 -5.88 -27.36
C MET A 41 -10.37 -4.93 -28.26
N LEU A 42 -9.04 -5.06 -28.27
CA LEU A 42 -8.11 -4.26 -29.09
C LEU A 42 -7.14 -5.18 -29.83
N ASN A 43 -6.58 -4.68 -30.93
CA ASN A 43 -5.48 -5.35 -31.63
C ASN A 43 -4.18 -5.26 -30.81
N ALA A 44 -3.27 -6.20 -31.04
CA ALA A 44 -1.98 -6.25 -30.35
C ALA A 44 -1.23 -4.90 -30.43
N ILE A 45 -0.89 -4.36 -29.26
CA ILE A 45 -0.03 -3.20 -29.10
C ILE A 45 1.35 -3.68 -28.64
N ASN A 46 2.42 -3.14 -29.21
CA ASN A 46 3.77 -3.47 -28.76
C ASN A 46 4.07 -2.70 -27.47
N THR A 47 3.79 -3.32 -26.33
CA THR A 47 4.10 -2.78 -25.01
C THR A 47 4.91 -3.82 -24.25
N GLN A 48 6.15 -3.48 -23.90
CA GLN A 48 6.97 -4.31 -23.03
C GLN A 48 6.63 -3.97 -21.58
N LEU A 49 6.29 -4.99 -20.80
CA LEU A 49 6.16 -4.86 -19.35
C LEU A 49 7.54 -4.99 -18.72
N GLU A 50 7.93 -4.02 -17.89
CA GLU A 50 9.24 -4.01 -17.22
C GLU A 50 9.31 -4.97 -16.02
N SER A 51 8.16 -5.39 -15.48
CA SER A 51 8.10 -6.28 -14.32
C SER A 51 6.87 -7.20 -14.32
N LEU A 52 7.07 -8.41 -13.80
CA LEU A 52 5.98 -9.34 -13.52
C LEU A 52 5.12 -8.84 -12.36
N PRO A 53 3.79 -9.00 -12.43
CA PRO A 53 2.92 -8.69 -11.30
C PRO A 53 3.25 -9.61 -10.13
N LYS A 54 3.01 -9.10 -8.92
CA LYS A 54 3.15 -9.88 -7.68
C LYS A 54 1.77 -10.09 -7.07
N LYS A 55 1.55 -11.28 -6.51
CA LYS A 55 0.36 -11.61 -5.74
C LYS A 55 0.67 -11.56 -4.24
N PHE A 56 -0.36 -11.25 -3.48
CA PHE A 56 -0.44 -11.43 -2.04
C PHE A 56 -1.89 -11.77 -1.67
N THR A 57 -2.08 -12.37 -0.51
CA THR A 57 -3.39 -12.83 -0.03
C THR A 57 -3.84 -12.07 1.21
N LYS A 58 -2.92 -11.47 1.96
CA LYS A 58 -3.23 -10.80 3.22
C LYS A 58 -2.46 -9.49 3.40
N LEU A 59 -3.14 -8.54 4.04
CA LEU A 59 -2.53 -7.33 4.58
C LEU A 59 -2.42 -7.42 6.10
N ASN A 60 -1.29 -6.93 6.61
CA ASN A 60 -1.12 -6.60 8.01
C ASN A 60 -1.40 -5.11 8.18
N THR A 61 -2.14 -4.76 9.23
CA THR A 61 -2.52 -3.37 9.51
C THR A 61 -1.94 -2.98 10.86
N TYR A 62 -1.21 -1.86 10.89
CA TYR A 62 -0.73 -1.24 12.11
C TYR A 62 -1.66 -0.09 12.48
N LEU A 63 -2.17 -0.14 13.71
CA LEU A 63 -3.05 0.87 14.26
C LEU A 63 -2.27 1.81 15.17
N ALA A 64 -2.70 3.07 15.24
CA ALA A 64 -2.14 4.04 16.17
C ALA A 64 -2.48 3.59 17.60
N PRO A 65 -1.48 3.37 18.48
CA PRO A 65 -1.74 2.92 19.85
C PRO A 65 -2.40 4.02 20.70
N ASP A 66 -2.18 5.28 20.36
CA ASP A 66 -2.74 6.44 21.03
C ASP A 66 -2.96 7.61 20.06
N GLY A 67 -3.46 8.74 20.55
CA GLY A 67 -3.62 10.00 19.82
C GLY A 67 -2.35 10.84 19.82
N GLY A 68 -1.95 11.34 18.65
CA GLY A 68 -0.73 12.15 18.55
C GLY A 68 -0.25 12.41 17.14
N PHE A 69 0.99 12.87 17.05
CA PHE A 69 1.69 13.12 15.79
C PHE A 69 2.69 12.00 15.47
N ILE A 70 2.52 11.32 14.34
CA ILE A 70 3.46 10.27 13.90
C ILE A 70 4.49 10.83 12.92
N ASN A 71 5.76 10.69 13.29
CA ASN A 71 6.90 10.88 12.39
C ASN A 71 7.26 9.54 11.72
N HIS A 72 6.92 9.41 10.44
CA HIS A 72 7.19 8.21 9.65
C HIS A 72 8.68 8.10 9.31
N LYS A 73 9.27 6.91 9.48
CA LYS A 73 10.69 6.62 9.18
C LYS A 73 10.87 5.73 7.94
N ILE A 74 9.78 5.43 7.25
CA ILE A 74 9.68 4.51 6.12
C ILE A 74 8.83 5.12 5.00
N SER A 75 8.93 4.56 3.80
CA SER A 75 8.14 4.89 2.61
C SER A 75 7.37 3.67 2.08
N ALA A 76 6.32 3.91 1.29
CA ALA A 76 5.66 2.83 0.56
C ALA A 76 6.65 2.16 -0.41
N GLY A 77 6.65 0.83 -0.46
CA GLY A 77 7.59 0.01 -1.22
C GLY A 77 8.82 -0.46 -0.43
N ASP A 78 9.12 0.12 0.73
CA ASP A 78 10.27 -0.29 1.54
C ASP A 78 10.11 -1.72 2.07
N SER A 79 11.23 -2.46 2.16
CA SER A 79 11.30 -3.74 2.85
C SER A 79 11.82 -3.51 4.27
N ILE A 80 11.07 -3.97 5.27
CA ILE A 80 11.33 -3.73 6.69
C ILE A 80 11.60 -5.06 7.38
N LYS A 81 12.54 -5.08 8.33
CA LYS A 81 12.82 -6.25 9.16
C LYS A 81 11.98 -6.25 10.43
N LYS A 82 11.77 -7.45 10.97
CA LYS A 82 11.17 -7.63 12.31
C LYS A 82 11.89 -6.79 13.37
N GLY A 83 11.11 -6.04 14.14
CA GLY A 83 11.57 -5.17 15.22
C GLY A 83 12.10 -3.81 14.77
N GLU A 84 12.19 -3.55 13.46
CA GLU A 84 12.61 -2.24 12.94
C GLU A 84 11.54 -1.17 13.19
N ILE A 85 11.97 0.05 13.51
CA ILE A 85 11.07 1.15 13.82
C ILE A 85 10.53 1.74 12.52
N MET A 86 9.22 1.63 12.34
CA MET A 86 8.48 2.17 11.20
C MET A 86 8.17 3.66 11.39
N GLY A 87 7.94 4.07 12.64
CA GLY A 87 7.70 5.47 12.97
C GLY A 87 7.65 5.71 14.46
N GLU A 88 7.54 6.97 14.84
CA GLU A 88 7.51 7.43 16.22
C GLU A 88 6.28 8.29 16.46
N LEU A 89 5.44 7.86 17.40
CA LEU A 89 4.27 8.60 17.86
C LEU A 89 4.67 9.55 18.98
N ASN A 90 4.51 10.84 18.69
CA ASN A 90 4.64 11.92 19.66
C ASN A 90 3.26 12.15 20.26
N HIS A 91 3.14 11.90 21.55
CA HIS A 91 1.85 11.91 22.23
C HIS A 91 1.26 13.33 22.30
N VAL A 92 -0.07 13.45 22.29
CA VAL A 92 -0.75 14.76 22.44
C VAL A 92 -0.52 15.38 23.82
N ASP A 93 -0.39 14.54 24.85
CA ASP A 93 0.12 14.92 26.17
C ASP A 93 1.64 14.99 26.14
N LEU A 94 2.17 16.21 26.20
CA LEU A 94 3.63 16.49 26.17
C LEU A 94 4.40 15.94 27.37
N SER A 95 3.70 15.49 28.42
CA SER A 95 4.33 14.84 29.58
C SER A 95 4.47 13.33 29.43
N ALA A 96 3.80 12.72 28.45
CA ALA A 96 3.89 11.30 28.16
C ALA A 96 5.12 11.00 27.27
N ASP A 97 5.66 9.79 27.42
CA ASP A 97 6.76 9.32 26.58
C ASP A 97 6.30 9.04 25.15
N ASN A 98 7.20 9.29 24.18
CA ASN A 98 6.99 8.89 22.79
C ASN A 98 6.93 7.37 22.65
N MET A 99 6.13 6.90 21.69
CA MET A 99 5.98 5.47 21.41
C MET A 99 6.54 5.12 20.03
N ASN A 100 7.31 4.04 19.94
CA ASN A 100 7.76 3.51 18.66
C ASN A 100 6.71 2.56 18.08
N ILE A 101 6.45 2.69 16.79
CA ILE A 101 5.71 1.69 16.01
C ILE A 101 6.74 0.80 15.34
N THR A 102 6.78 -0.47 15.72
CA THR A 102 7.79 -1.44 15.25
C THR A 102 7.15 -2.52 14.39
N ALA A 103 7.85 -2.95 13.34
CA ALA A 103 7.41 -4.06 12.50
C ALA A 103 7.37 -5.38 13.30
N ASN A 104 6.29 -6.14 13.14
CA ASN A 104 6.09 -7.41 13.84
C ASN A 104 6.84 -8.57 13.17
N ASP A 105 7.07 -8.49 11.87
CA ASP A 105 7.78 -9.49 11.05
C ASP A 105 8.54 -8.82 9.88
N GLU A 106 9.17 -9.62 9.01
CA GLU A 106 9.77 -9.12 7.77
C GLU A 106 8.69 -8.87 6.70
N GLU A 107 8.58 -7.62 6.28
CA GLU A 107 7.42 -7.12 5.55
C GLU A 107 7.82 -6.13 4.45
N ILE A 108 6.87 -5.83 3.56
CA ILE A 108 6.96 -4.78 2.56
C ILE A 108 5.84 -3.78 2.85
N VAL A 109 6.18 -2.49 2.90
CA VAL A 109 5.20 -1.41 3.11
C VAL A 109 4.37 -1.27 1.85
N LEU A 110 3.06 -1.47 1.97
CA LEU A 110 2.13 -1.22 0.88
C LEU A 110 1.59 0.21 0.94
N LYS A 111 1.17 0.65 2.12
CA LYS A 111 0.49 1.94 2.31
C LYS A 111 0.90 2.59 3.61
N ILE A 112 1.04 3.91 3.55
CA ILE A 112 1.17 4.80 4.70
C ILE A 112 -0.03 5.75 4.67
N SER A 113 -0.68 5.95 5.81
CA SER A 113 -1.77 6.91 5.93
C SER A 113 -1.26 8.34 5.68
N PRO A 114 -2.04 9.21 4.99
CA PRO A 114 -1.59 10.56 4.61
C PRO A 114 -1.32 11.49 5.77
N THR A 115 -2.11 11.30 6.83
CA THR A 115 -2.13 12.24 7.94
C THR A 115 -0.89 12.02 8.79
N HIS A 116 -0.44 13.07 9.44
CA HIS A 116 0.51 12.93 10.52
C HIS A 116 -0.16 12.98 11.89
N ILE A 117 -1.44 13.36 11.97
CA ILE A 117 -2.22 13.46 13.20
C ILE A 117 -3.17 12.28 13.25
N TYR A 118 -3.08 11.49 14.31
CA TYR A 118 -3.80 10.24 14.49
C TYR A 118 -4.59 10.24 15.79
N TYR A 119 -5.70 9.50 15.80
CA TYR A 119 -6.44 9.10 16.99
C TYR A 119 -6.17 7.62 17.31
N PRO A 120 -6.40 7.18 18.57
CA PRO A 120 -6.24 5.78 18.93
C PRO A 120 -7.09 4.88 18.03
N GLY A 121 -6.46 3.86 17.44
CA GLY A 121 -7.11 2.90 16.54
C GLY A 121 -7.11 3.30 15.05
N ASP A 122 -6.63 4.49 14.69
CA ASP A 122 -6.49 4.87 13.28
C ASP A 122 -5.49 3.96 12.55
N HIS A 123 -5.75 3.67 11.28
CA HIS A 123 -4.80 2.93 10.44
C HIS A 123 -3.59 3.80 10.12
N VAL A 124 -2.39 3.34 10.47
CA VAL A 124 -1.14 4.05 10.19
C VAL A 124 -0.44 3.45 8.98
N TYR A 125 -0.23 2.13 9.00
CA TYR A 125 0.47 1.41 7.95
C TYR A 125 -0.32 0.19 7.52
N GLN A 126 -0.20 -0.16 6.24
CA GLN A 126 -0.54 -1.49 5.74
C GLN A 126 0.70 -2.10 5.11
N THR A 127 1.00 -3.33 5.48
CA THR A 127 2.16 -4.08 5.01
C THR A 127 1.74 -5.45 4.48
N ILE A 128 2.62 -6.05 3.68
CA ILE A 128 2.49 -7.41 3.16
C ILE A 128 3.66 -8.22 3.71
N SER A 129 3.40 -9.42 4.23
CA SER A 129 4.49 -10.33 4.61
C SER A 129 5.32 -10.69 3.37
N LYS A 130 6.65 -10.66 3.49
CA LYS A 130 7.53 -10.95 2.37
C LYS A 130 7.37 -12.38 1.82
N GLU A 131 6.96 -13.32 2.67
CA GLU A 131 6.66 -14.70 2.30
C GLU A 131 5.39 -14.82 1.42
N ASP A 132 4.42 -13.92 1.61
CA ASP A 132 3.16 -13.88 0.85
C ASP A 132 3.30 -13.09 -0.46
N PHE A 133 4.37 -12.31 -0.63
CA PHE A 133 4.58 -11.44 -1.79
C PHE A 133 5.37 -12.13 -2.92
N VAL A 134 4.66 -12.89 -3.75
CA VAL A 134 5.25 -13.79 -4.75
C VAL A 134 5.01 -13.28 -6.18
N ALA A 135 6.01 -13.39 -7.06
CA ALA A 135 5.83 -13.11 -8.50
C ALA A 135 4.88 -14.13 -9.15
N ILE A 136 4.08 -13.67 -10.11
CA ILE A 136 3.17 -14.49 -10.92
C ILE A 136 3.79 -14.74 -12.29
#